data_AF-A0A3L7N5D3-F1
#
_entry.id   AF-A0A3L7N5D3-F1
#
_cell.length_a   1.000
_cell.length_b   1.000
_cell.length_c   1.000
_cell.angle_alpha   90.00
_cell.angle_beta   90.00
_cell.angle_gamma   90.00
#
_symmetry.space_group_name_H-M   'P 1'
#
loop_
_entity.id
_entity.type
_entity.pdbx_description
1 polymer ?
#
loop_
_entity_poly.entity_id
_entity_poly.type
_entity_poly.pdbx_seq_one_letter_code
_entity_poly.pdbx_strand_id
1 'polypeptide(L)'
;MKNSPHKTFALAATFTIACALQGCYSIQWPWSKGTSLTTAGLAPNPIKLPFEPKQCVYTVEPAQTTFFLSDFTPEELAAAGDLTGQVINIQLLWEPRPGYTPLDPTTTNVSIRLLVFSKGEVGMYGGGGFAWPRGTPGETDMQLRMTGSNLSLIAKTKGFVDLLSPGEMLGSVDATFNEQAAIVLRRTASQIISNKLGVVRWVDSAPLLDLNLASADQISPR
;
A
#
# COMPACT_ATOMS: atom_id res chain seq x y z
N MET A 1 3.04 54.76 -59.01
CA MET A 1 3.22 54.03 -60.29
C MET A 1 4.34 53.00 -60.12
N LYS A 2 4.14 51.79 -60.67
CA LYS A 2 5.01 50.58 -60.73
C LYS A 2 4.89 49.55 -59.59
N ASN A 3 3.99 48.57 -59.77
CA ASN A 3 4.23 47.12 -60.05
C ASN A 3 5.62 46.58 -59.64
N SER A 4 5.86 45.39 -59.10
CA SER A 4 5.15 44.11 -58.88
C SER A 4 6.20 43.15 -58.21
N PRO A 5 5.83 41.99 -57.62
CA PRO A 5 6.60 41.26 -56.61
C PRO A 5 7.31 40.00 -57.14
N HIS A 6 8.46 39.64 -56.58
CA HIS A 6 9.08 38.29 -56.55
C HIS A 6 10.09 38.34 -55.38
N LYS A 7 10.13 37.47 -54.37
CA LYS A 7 10.35 36.01 -54.34
C LYS A 7 9.95 35.54 -52.91
N THR A 8 8.87 34.79 -52.70
CA THR A 8 8.83 33.32 -52.60
C THR A 8 10.03 32.63 -51.94
N PHE A 9 9.73 31.99 -50.79
CA PHE A 9 10.24 30.68 -50.36
C PHE A 9 11.73 30.54 -50.02
N ALA A 10 12.11 30.83 -48.76
CA ALA A 10 13.25 30.19 -48.10
C ALA A 10 13.28 30.54 -46.59
N LEU A 11 12.31 30.08 -45.80
CA LEU A 11 12.43 30.15 -44.34
C LEU A 11 11.65 29.01 -43.65
N ALA A 12 11.94 27.78 -44.05
CA ALA A 12 11.33 26.60 -43.45
C ALA A 12 12.28 25.40 -43.51
N ALA A 13 13.47 25.48 -42.91
CA ALA A 13 14.36 24.33 -42.78
C ALA A 13 15.51 24.52 -41.76
N THR A 14 15.26 25.15 -40.60
CA THR A 14 16.33 25.23 -39.57
C THR A 14 15.78 25.19 -38.15
N PHE A 15 14.95 24.19 -37.83
CA PHE A 15 14.55 23.91 -36.44
C PHE A 15 14.27 22.42 -36.19
N THR A 16 15.11 21.56 -36.78
CA THR A 16 15.01 20.11 -36.59
C THR A 16 16.45 19.61 -36.62
N ILE A 17 16.85 18.77 -35.66
CA ILE A 17 18.25 18.38 -35.33
C ILE A 17 18.87 19.20 -34.18
N ALA A 18 18.12 19.38 -33.08
CA ALA A 18 18.72 19.55 -31.75
C ALA A 18 18.14 18.58 -30.69
N CYS A 19 17.14 17.76 -31.04
CA CYS A 19 16.52 16.78 -30.14
C CYS A 19 17.13 15.38 -30.19
N ALA A 20 18.19 15.14 -30.99
CA ALA A 20 18.75 13.79 -31.18
C ALA A 20 19.93 13.44 -30.26
N LEU A 21 20.33 14.34 -29.35
CA LEU A 21 21.44 14.11 -28.42
C LEU A 21 21.10 14.37 -26.93
N GLN A 22 19.84 14.68 -26.61
CA GLN A 22 19.36 14.56 -25.23
C GLN A 22 18.81 13.16 -25.05
N GLY A 23 19.52 12.39 -24.23
CA GLY A 23 19.45 10.95 -24.19
C GLY A 23 18.07 10.36 -23.92
N CYS A 24 17.97 9.09 -24.30
CA CYS A 24 16.97 8.12 -23.91
C CYS A 24 16.96 7.82 -22.38
N TYR A 25 17.00 8.85 -21.54
CA TYR A 25 16.92 8.75 -20.09
C TYR A 25 15.69 9.53 -19.61
N SER A 26 14.50 8.94 -19.79
CA SER A 26 13.23 9.23 -19.09
C SER A 26 11.98 9.09 -19.97
N ILE A 27 11.90 8.06 -20.81
CA ILE A 27 10.57 7.48 -21.09
C ILE A 27 10.17 6.71 -19.83
N GLN A 28 9.80 7.48 -18.81
CA GLN A 28 9.19 7.02 -17.59
C GLN A 28 7.70 6.90 -17.92
N TRP A 29 7.24 5.68 -18.20
CA TRP A 29 5.82 5.35 -18.35
C TRP A 29 5.02 6.13 -17.30
N PRO A 30 3.91 6.82 -17.60
CA PRO A 30 3.32 7.76 -16.64
C PRO A 30 2.76 7.00 -15.44
N TRP A 31 3.43 7.12 -14.30
CA TRP A 31 2.86 6.80 -12.99
C TRP A 31 2.09 8.06 -12.58
N SER A 32 0.77 7.98 -12.55
CA SER A 32 -0.04 9.06 -11.99
C SER A 32 0.22 9.14 -10.49
N LYS A 33 0.51 10.34 -9.97
CA LYS A 33 0.47 10.57 -8.53
C LYS A 33 -0.92 10.21 -8.00
N GLY A 34 -0.95 9.54 -6.86
CA GLY A 34 -2.19 9.12 -6.21
C GLY A 34 -2.30 7.62 -5.99
N THR A 35 -3.00 7.27 -4.93
CA THR A 35 -3.32 5.89 -4.61
C THR A 35 -4.68 5.53 -5.21
N SER A 36 -4.69 4.50 -6.06
CA SER A 36 -5.91 3.89 -6.57
C SER A 36 -5.71 2.39 -6.59
N LEU A 37 -6.43 1.70 -5.71
CA LEU A 37 -6.45 0.24 -5.65
C LEU A 37 -7.85 -0.24 -5.98
N THR A 38 -7.94 -1.35 -6.69
CA THR A 38 -9.21 -2.04 -6.92
C THR A 38 -9.03 -3.49 -6.50
N THR A 39 -9.88 -3.92 -5.57
CA THR A 39 -10.01 -5.34 -5.20
C THR A 39 -11.21 -5.92 -5.94
N ALA A 40 -11.03 -7.02 -6.66
CA ALA A 40 -12.09 -7.68 -7.39
C ALA A 40 -12.11 -9.18 -7.08
N GLY A 41 -13.30 -9.76 -6.89
CA GLY A 41 -13.44 -11.22 -6.90
C GLY A 41 -13.15 -11.80 -8.29
N LEU A 42 -12.78 -13.07 -8.38
CA LEU A 42 -12.56 -13.78 -9.66
C LEU A 42 -13.82 -14.49 -10.19
N ALA A 43 -14.97 -14.27 -9.57
CA ALA A 43 -16.25 -14.84 -10.00
C ALA A 43 -16.73 -14.23 -11.34
N PRO A 44 -17.62 -14.90 -12.10
CA PRO A 44 -18.11 -14.43 -13.41
C PRO A 44 -18.76 -13.04 -13.38
N ASN A 45 -19.34 -12.65 -12.24
CA ASN A 45 -19.79 -11.28 -11.96
C ASN A 45 -18.97 -10.73 -10.79
N PRO A 46 -17.77 -10.19 -11.06
CA PRO A 46 -16.85 -9.81 -10.00
C PRO A 46 -17.34 -8.53 -9.32
N ILE A 47 -17.56 -8.60 -8.02
CA ILE A 47 -17.74 -7.39 -7.21
C ILE A 47 -16.40 -6.68 -7.15
N LYS A 48 -16.38 -5.41 -7.56
CA LYS A 48 -15.22 -4.53 -7.48
C LYS A 48 -15.39 -3.61 -6.29
N LEU A 49 -14.39 -3.60 -5.42
CA LEU A 49 -14.25 -2.66 -4.32
C LEU A 49 -13.15 -1.67 -4.72
N PRO A 50 -13.52 -0.48 -5.25
CA PRO A 50 -12.56 0.58 -5.41
C PRO A 50 -12.10 1.05 -4.02
N PHE A 51 -10.85 1.46 -3.94
CA PHE A 51 -10.24 1.92 -2.71
C PHE A 51 -9.41 3.18 -3.00
N GLU A 52 -9.86 4.27 -2.39
CA GLU A 52 -9.24 5.59 -2.43
C GLU A 52 -8.97 6.02 -0.98
N PRO A 53 -7.79 5.67 -0.44
CA PRO A 53 -7.53 5.83 0.98
C PRO A 53 -7.48 7.30 1.37
N LYS A 54 -8.05 7.62 2.54
CA LYS A 54 -7.85 8.92 3.19
C LYS A 54 -6.42 9.07 3.72
N GLN A 55 -5.82 7.97 4.16
CA GLN A 55 -4.48 7.94 4.71
C GLN A 55 -3.65 6.84 4.06
N CYS A 56 -2.46 7.22 3.57
CA CYS A 56 -1.48 6.32 3.00
C CYS A 56 -0.10 6.66 3.58
N VAL A 57 0.41 5.78 4.43
CA VAL A 57 1.70 5.96 5.09
C VAL A 57 2.56 4.72 4.93
N TYR A 58 3.88 4.90 4.93
CA TYR A 58 4.80 3.78 4.92
C TYR A 58 5.90 3.94 5.97
N THR A 59 6.48 2.80 6.36
CA THR A 59 7.60 2.70 7.29
C THR A 59 8.62 1.69 6.78
N VAL A 60 9.88 1.86 7.17
CA VAL A 60 10.98 0.98 6.79
C VAL A 60 11.41 0.18 8.01
N GLU A 61 11.22 -1.13 7.96
CA GLU A 61 11.74 -2.07 8.95
C GLU A 61 13.01 -2.73 8.40
N PRO A 62 13.91 -3.27 9.24
CA PRO A 62 15.19 -3.83 8.78
C PRO A 62 15.07 -4.95 7.73
N ALA A 63 13.95 -5.68 7.72
CA ALA A 63 13.71 -6.81 6.83
C ALA A 63 12.71 -6.50 5.70
N GLN A 64 11.93 -5.41 5.80
CA GLN A 64 10.81 -5.16 4.88
C GLN A 64 10.38 -3.69 4.91
N THR A 65 9.78 -3.23 3.81
CA THR A 65 9.09 -1.94 3.78
C THR A 65 7.59 -2.18 3.87
N THR A 66 6.94 -1.58 4.86
CA THR A 66 5.51 -1.80 5.11
C THR A 66 4.70 -0.56 4.76
N PHE A 67 3.68 -0.74 3.95
CA PHE A 67 2.70 0.26 3.56
C PHE A 67 1.40 0.01 4.30
N PHE A 68 0.84 1.10 4.80
CA PHE A 68 -0.37 1.12 5.60
C PHE A 68 -1.36 2.10 4.97
N LEU A 69 -2.45 1.54 4.43
CA LEU A 69 -3.50 2.31 3.78
C LEU A 69 -4.81 2.16 4.55
N SER A 70 -5.55 3.25 4.69
CA SER A 70 -6.80 3.25 5.45
C SER A 70 -7.81 4.26 4.87
N ASP A 71 -9.07 3.84 4.81
CA ASP A 71 -10.22 4.73 4.58
C ASP A 71 -10.57 5.58 5.81
N PHE A 72 -9.98 5.25 6.96
CA PHE A 72 -10.29 5.84 8.26
C PHE A 72 -9.08 6.56 8.85
N THR A 73 -9.34 7.61 9.62
CA THR A 73 -8.29 8.19 10.48
C THR A 73 -8.06 7.30 11.72
N PRO A 74 -6.92 7.45 12.43
CA PRO A 74 -6.66 6.68 13.64
C PRO A 74 -7.73 6.86 14.72
N GLU A 75 -8.33 8.05 14.81
CA GLU A 75 -9.40 8.37 15.75
C GLU A 75 -10.71 7.66 15.39
N GLU A 76 -11.06 7.64 14.10
CA GLU A 76 -12.24 6.91 13.59
C GLU A 76 -12.11 5.40 13.84
N LEU A 77 -10.91 4.85 13.63
CA LEU A 77 -10.62 3.45 13.95
C LEU A 77 -10.75 3.18 15.46
N ALA A 78 -10.17 4.04 16.29
CA ALA A 78 -10.20 3.88 17.75
C ALA A 78 -11.62 3.98 18.35
N ALA A 79 -12.50 4.77 17.74
CA ALA A 79 -13.89 4.90 18.17
C ALA A 79 -14.72 3.60 18.00
N ALA A 80 -14.24 2.65 17.19
CA ALA A 80 -14.78 1.29 17.04
C ALA A 80 -16.31 1.20 16.74
N GLY A 81 -16.87 2.23 16.09
CA GLY A 81 -18.29 2.28 15.71
C GLY A 81 -18.64 1.34 14.55
N ASP A 82 -19.77 1.59 13.90
CA ASP A 82 -20.23 0.87 12.70
C ASP A 82 -19.42 1.30 11.46
N LEU A 83 -18.14 0.92 11.46
CA LEU A 83 -17.21 1.22 10.38
C LEU A 83 -17.61 0.44 9.11
N THR A 84 -17.55 1.14 7.97
CA THR A 84 -17.71 0.56 6.63
C THR A 84 -16.60 1.13 5.76
N GLY A 85 -15.73 0.27 5.25
CA GLY A 85 -14.52 0.68 4.54
C GLY A 85 -13.42 -0.38 4.64
N GLN A 86 -12.21 -0.01 4.22
CA GLN A 86 -11.09 -0.94 4.08
C GLN A 86 -9.83 -0.42 4.77
N VAL A 87 -9.03 -1.35 5.29
CA VAL A 87 -7.67 -1.11 5.78
C VAL A 87 -6.75 -2.14 5.14
N ILE A 88 -5.67 -1.68 4.53
CA ILE A 88 -4.74 -2.53 3.78
C ILE A 88 -3.35 -2.38 4.39
N ASN A 89 -2.73 -3.52 4.68
CA ASN A 89 -1.32 -3.61 4.99
C ASN A 89 -0.63 -4.35 3.85
N ILE A 90 0.37 -3.72 3.23
CA ILE A 90 1.21 -4.32 2.19
C ILE A 90 2.64 -4.35 2.70
N GLN A 91 3.24 -5.53 2.76
CA GLN A 91 4.63 -5.72 3.13
C GLN A 91 5.44 -6.05 1.88
N LEU A 92 6.36 -5.17 1.52
CA LEU A 92 7.36 -5.41 0.49
C LEU A 92 8.51 -6.20 1.11
N LEU A 93 8.61 -7.46 0.72
CA LEU A 93 9.59 -8.42 1.25
C LEU A 93 10.97 -8.25 0.59
N TRP A 94 10.97 -7.90 -0.70
CA TRP A 94 12.19 -7.64 -1.46
C TRP A 94 11.89 -6.81 -2.71
N GLU A 95 12.88 -6.03 -3.15
CA GLU A 95 12.78 -5.18 -4.32
C GLU A 95 13.33 -5.87 -5.58
N PRO A 96 12.52 -6.06 -6.63
CA PRO A 96 12.98 -6.61 -7.90
C PRO A 96 13.90 -5.63 -8.62
N ARG A 97 15.06 -6.13 -9.07
CA ARG A 97 15.99 -5.35 -9.91
C ARG A 97 15.74 -5.69 -11.38
N PRO A 98 15.22 -4.75 -12.20
CA PRO A 98 14.96 -5.00 -13.61
C PRO A 98 16.21 -5.54 -14.31
N GLY A 99 16.08 -6.67 -15.00
CA GLY A 99 17.18 -7.31 -15.73
C GLY A 99 18.16 -8.15 -14.88
N TYR A 100 18.11 -8.07 -13.56
CA TYR A 100 18.96 -8.85 -12.65
C TYR A 100 18.19 -9.91 -11.86
N THR A 101 16.91 -9.67 -11.56
CA THR A 101 16.05 -10.66 -10.92
C THR A 101 15.38 -11.51 -12.02
N PRO A 102 15.63 -12.84 -12.07
CA PRO A 102 14.82 -13.74 -12.89
C PRO A 102 13.38 -13.69 -12.38
N LEU A 103 12.45 -13.25 -13.23
CA LEU A 103 11.03 -13.20 -12.89
C LEU A 103 10.35 -14.46 -13.41
N ASP A 104 9.90 -15.31 -12.49
CA ASP A 104 8.89 -16.30 -12.80
C ASP A 104 7.49 -15.66 -12.66
N PRO A 105 6.53 -15.93 -13.56
CA PRO A 105 5.15 -15.46 -13.44
C PRO A 105 4.45 -15.75 -12.09
N THR A 106 4.92 -16.74 -11.32
CA THR A 106 4.40 -17.06 -9.98
C THR A 106 5.18 -16.39 -8.83
N THR A 107 6.17 -15.56 -9.16
CA THR A 107 7.02 -14.90 -8.16
C THR A 107 6.21 -13.89 -7.35
N THR A 108 6.36 -13.95 -6.03
CA THR A 108 5.69 -13.05 -5.08
C THR A 108 6.75 -12.26 -4.32
N ASN A 109 6.64 -10.93 -4.31
CA ASN A 109 7.52 -10.04 -3.55
C ASN A 109 6.78 -9.17 -2.54
N VAL A 110 5.44 -9.22 -2.55
CA VAL A 110 4.61 -8.55 -1.54
C VAL A 110 3.69 -9.53 -0.83
N SER A 111 3.52 -9.31 0.47
CA SER A 111 2.47 -9.91 1.29
C SER A 111 1.38 -8.86 1.51
N ILE A 112 0.12 -9.25 1.30
CA ILE A 112 -1.02 -8.34 1.37
C ILE A 112 -1.98 -8.84 2.44
N ARG A 113 -2.42 -7.93 3.30
CA ARG A 113 -3.47 -8.19 4.26
C ARG A 113 -4.52 -7.08 4.15
N LEU A 114 -5.71 -7.48 3.72
CA LEU A 114 -6.85 -6.60 3.52
C LEU A 114 -7.88 -6.85 4.61
N LEU A 115 -8.33 -5.80 5.25
CA LEU A 115 -9.40 -5.80 6.24
C LEU A 115 -10.57 -5.07 5.63
N VAL A 116 -11.72 -5.75 5.58
CA VAL A 116 -12.97 -5.18 5.09
C VAL A 116 -13.93 -5.07 6.27
N PHE A 117 -14.35 -3.84 6.55
CA PHE A 117 -15.34 -3.51 7.55
C PHE A 117 -16.68 -3.27 6.85
N SER A 118 -17.74 -3.89 7.35
CA SER A 118 -19.09 -3.72 6.83
C SER A 118 -20.10 -3.71 7.97
N LYS A 119 -20.61 -2.53 8.32
CA LYS A 119 -21.65 -2.34 9.36
C LYS A 119 -21.33 -3.08 10.67
N GLY A 120 -20.09 -2.94 11.15
CA GLY A 120 -19.64 -3.54 12.41
C GLY A 120 -19.15 -4.99 12.32
N GLU A 121 -19.36 -5.68 11.19
CA GLU A 121 -18.76 -6.98 10.86
C GLU A 121 -17.40 -6.79 10.17
N VAL A 122 -16.50 -7.77 10.33
CA VAL A 122 -15.12 -7.69 9.83
C VAL A 122 -14.74 -8.97 9.09
N GLY A 123 -14.21 -8.80 7.88
CA GLY A 123 -13.52 -9.85 7.11
C GLY A 123 -12.05 -9.52 6.97
N MET A 124 -11.18 -10.49 7.27
CA MET A 124 -9.75 -10.39 7.03
C MET A 124 -9.38 -11.31 5.87
N TYR A 125 -8.88 -10.70 4.82
CA TYR A 125 -8.31 -11.35 3.66
C TYR A 125 -6.79 -11.27 3.75
N GLY A 126 -6.13 -12.26 3.17
CA GLY A 126 -4.72 -12.13 2.87
C GLY A 126 -4.28 -13.01 1.73
N GLY A 127 -3.07 -12.73 1.31
CA GLY A 127 -2.40 -13.40 0.22
C GLY A 127 -1.15 -12.63 -0.13
N GLY A 128 -0.75 -12.72 -1.40
CA GLY A 128 0.48 -12.10 -1.86
C GLY A 128 0.37 -11.69 -3.32
N GLY A 129 1.40 -11.03 -3.78
CA GLY A 129 1.48 -10.67 -5.18
C GLY A 129 2.84 -10.20 -5.61
N PHE A 130 2.85 -9.67 -6.81
CA PHE A 130 3.98 -8.99 -7.38
C PHE A 130 3.72 -7.48 -7.48
N ALA A 131 4.66 -6.70 -7.00
CA ALA A 131 4.61 -5.25 -7.07
C ALA A 131 5.96 -4.63 -7.39
N TRP A 132 5.91 -3.53 -8.14
CA TRP A 132 7.06 -2.73 -8.53
C TRP A 132 7.17 -1.51 -7.60
N PRO A 133 8.16 -1.47 -6.69
CA PRO A 133 8.41 -0.28 -5.89
C PRO A 133 9.11 0.80 -6.73
N ARG A 134 8.92 2.06 -6.35
CA ARG A 134 9.63 3.21 -6.89
C ARG A 134 9.82 4.25 -5.79
N GLY A 135 11.01 4.83 -5.74
CA GLY A 135 11.44 5.74 -4.68
C GLY A 135 12.51 5.07 -3.80
N THR A 136 13.17 5.86 -2.98
CA THR A 136 14.18 5.34 -2.05
C THR A 136 13.51 5.07 -0.70
N PRO A 137 13.67 3.86 -0.12
CA PRO A 137 13.18 3.60 1.24
C PRO A 137 13.71 4.61 2.25
N GLY A 138 12.82 5.27 2.98
CA GLY A 138 13.16 6.26 4.00
C GLY A 138 13.18 7.71 3.51
N GLU A 139 12.94 7.95 2.22
CA GLU A 139 12.69 9.29 1.70
C GLU A 139 11.22 9.72 1.87
N THR A 140 10.85 10.93 1.44
CA THR A 140 9.51 11.46 1.71
C THR A 140 8.38 10.61 1.14
N ASP A 141 8.50 10.12 -0.10
CA ASP A 141 7.42 9.41 -0.78
C ASP A 141 7.92 8.11 -1.42
N MET A 142 7.10 7.08 -1.37
CA MET A 142 7.36 5.79 -2.01
C MET A 142 6.10 5.31 -2.74
N GLN A 143 6.30 4.86 -3.97
CA GLN A 143 5.23 4.36 -4.82
C GLN A 143 5.35 2.85 -5.00
N LEU A 144 4.21 2.18 -5.10
CA LEU A 144 4.13 0.74 -5.31
C LEU A 144 3.06 0.43 -6.36
N ARG A 145 3.42 -0.27 -7.44
CA ARG A 145 2.46 -0.71 -8.46
C ARG A 145 2.27 -2.20 -8.42
N MET A 146 1.03 -2.62 -8.17
CA MET A 146 0.62 -4.01 -8.06
C MET A 146 0.06 -4.49 -9.40
N THR A 147 0.55 -5.63 -9.89
CA THR A 147 0.18 -6.17 -11.22
C THR A 147 -0.36 -7.59 -11.20
N GLY A 148 -0.16 -8.33 -10.12
CA GLY A 148 -0.75 -9.66 -9.96
C GLY A 148 -0.76 -10.02 -8.50
N SER A 149 -1.94 -10.19 -7.92
CA SER A 149 -2.08 -10.59 -6.53
C SER A 149 -3.22 -11.57 -6.34
N ASN A 150 -3.13 -12.36 -5.29
CA ASN A 150 -4.19 -13.24 -4.85
C ASN A 150 -4.62 -12.84 -3.44
N LEU A 151 -5.92 -12.96 -3.18
CA LEU A 151 -6.51 -12.72 -1.87
C LEU A 151 -7.51 -13.84 -1.58
N SER A 152 -7.46 -14.31 -0.35
CA SER A 152 -8.39 -15.30 0.17
C SER A 152 -8.79 -14.91 1.59
N LEU A 153 -10.02 -15.22 1.98
CA LEU A 153 -10.50 -14.96 3.32
C LEU A 153 -9.76 -15.84 4.33
N ILE A 154 -9.08 -15.21 5.29
CA ILE A 154 -8.36 -15.86 6.39
C ILE A 154 -9.21 -15.94 7.65
N ALA A 155 -10.01 -14.90 7.90
CA ALA A 155 -10.85 -14.83 9.09
C ALA A 155 -12.08 -13.97 8.83
N LYS A 156 -13.15 -14.25 9.54
CA LYS A 156 -14.33 -13.40 9.53
C LYS A 156 -15.11 -13.49 10.82
N THR A 157 -15.89 -12.45 11.09
CA THR A 157 -16.95 -12.47 12.09
C THR A 157 -18.16 -13.27 11.56
N LYS A 158 -19.05 -13.72 12.45
CA LYS A 158 -20.15 -14.64 12.12
C LYS A 158 -21.14 -14.04 11.10
N GLY A 159 -21.37 -12.74 11.12
CA GLY A 159 -22.30 -12.04 10.22
C GLY A 159 -21.67 -11.61 8.90
N PHE A 160 -20.37 -11.80 8.70
CA PHE A 160 -19.69 -11.35 7.49
C PHE A 160 -19.91 -12.33 6.32
N VAL A 161 -20.45 -11.80 5.22
CA VAL A 161 -20.66 -12.54 3.97
C VAL A 161 -19.43 -12.30 3.07
N ASP A 162 -18.77 -13.40 2.68
CA ASP A 162 -17.64 -13.34 1.76
C ASP A 162 -18.15 -13.30 0.32
N LEU A 163 -17.76 -12.26 -0.41
CA LEU A 163 -18.08 -12.06 -1.82
C LEU A 163 -16.83 -11.86 -2.68
N LEU A 164 -15.65 -11.88 -2.06
CA LEU A 164 -14.38 -11.53 -2.72
C LEU A 164 -13.50 -12.75 -2.94
N SER A 165 -13.61 -13.82 -2.15
CA SER A 165 -12.73 -14.98 -2.32
C SER A 165 -13.15 -15.92 -3.46
N PRO A 166 -12.21 -16.37 -4.31
CA PRO A 166 -10.85 -15.87 -4.48
C PRO A 166 -10.85 -14.50 -5.18
N GLY A 167 -9.97 -13.61 -4.73
CA GLY A 167 -9.91 -12.23 -5.21
C GLY A 167 -8.53 -11.80 -5.66
N GLU A 168 -8.48 -10.68 -6.35
CA GLU A 168 -7.28 -10.05 -6.87
C GLU A 168 -7.31 -8.55 -6.54
N MET A 169 -6.14 -7.99 -6.21
CA MET A 169 -5.93 -6.57 -5.95
C MET A 169 -4.90 -6.00 -6.94
N LEU A 170 -5.31 -4.92 -7.63
CA LEU A 170 -4.51 -4.26 -8.66
C LEU A 170 -4.54 -2.75 -8.46
N GLY A 171 -3.46 -2.08 -8.86
CA GLY A 171 -3.42 -0.62 -8.88
C GLY A 171 -2.07 -0.04 -8.48
N SER A 172 -2.12 1.22 -8.06
CA SER A 172 -0.96 1.97 -7.59
C SER A 172 -1.19 2.53 -6.20
N VAL A 173 -0.14 2.52 -5.41
CA VAL A 173 -0.05 3.12 -4.09
C VAL A 173 0.99 4.23 -4.15
N ASP A 174 0.66 5.37 -3.55
CA ASP A 174 1.55 6.49 -3.32
C ASP A 174 1.47 6.82 -1.83
N ALA A 175 2.56 6.56 -1.09
CA ALA A 175 2.61 6.61 0.36
C ALA A 175 3.70 7.56 0.83
N THR A 176 3.40 8.32 1.88
CA THR A 176 4.37 9.23 2.52
C THR A 176 5.02 8.57 3.73
N PHE A 177 6.31 8.83 3.94
CA PHE A 177 7.06 8.27 5.05
C PHE A 177 6.61 8.88 6.37
N ASN A 178 6.08 8.04 7.25
CA ASN A 178 5.68 8.45 8.59
C ASN A 178 5.63 7.23 9.52
N GLU A 179 6.72 6.99 10.24
CA GLU A 179 6.86 5.83 11.12
C GLU A 179 5.84 5.85 12.26
N GLN A 180 5.62 7.02 12.89
CA GLN A 180 4.71 7.13 14.03
C GLN A 180 3.27 6.82 13.61
N ALA A 181 2.82 7.38 12.48
CA ALA A 181 1.49 7.10 11.94
C ALA A 181 1.33 5.63 11.55
N ALA A 182 2.35 5.03 10.94
CA ALA A 182 2.34 3.61 10.60
C ALA A 182 2.21 2.71 11.84
N ILE A 183 2.97 3.00 12.91
CA ILE A 183 2.89 2.27 14.18
C ILE A 183 1.49 2.38 14.81
N VAL A 184 0.93 3.59 14.84
CA VAL A 184 -0.42 3.83 15.39
C VAL A 184 -1.45 3.06 14.58
N LEU A 185 -1.43 3.17 13.25
CA LEU A 185 -2.40 2.47 12.39
C LEU A 185 -2.30 0.95 12.56
N ARG A 186 -1.08 0.40 12.56
CA ARG A 186 -0.81 -1.03 12.77
C ARG A 186 -1.40 -1.51 14.09
N ARG A 187 -1.11 -0.81 15.19
CA ARG A 187 -1.58 -1.17 16.54
C ARG A 187 -3.10 -1.08 16.65
N THR A 188 -3.69 0.01 16.17
CA THR A 188 -5.14 0.22 16.25
C THR A 188 -5.89 -0.82 15.42
N ALA A 189 -5.47 -1.07 14.17
CA ALA A 189 -6.06 -2.12 13.34
C ALA A 189 -5.96 -3.50 14.00
N SER A 190 -4.78 -3.84 14.54
CA SER A 190 -4.52 -5.10 15.25
C SER A 190 -5.44 -5.30 16.45
N GLN A 191 -5.63 -4.26 17.26
CA GLN A 191 -6.49 -4.30 18.43
C GLN A 191 -7.96 -4.49 18.04
N ILE A 192 -8.45 -3.76 17.03
CA ILE A 192 -9.84 -3.87 16.55
C ILE A 192 -10.12 -5.27 16.05
N ILE A 193 -9.24 -5.83 15.22
CA ILE A 193 -9.38 -7.19 14.69
C ILE A 193 -9.43 -8.19 15.83
N SER A 194 -8.49 -8.08 16.77
CA SER A 194 -8.40 -9.00 17.90
C SER A 194 -9.66 -8.94 18.77
N ASN A 195 -10.17 -7.73 19.03
CA ASN A 195 -11.42 -7.51 19.76
C ASN A 195 -12.64 -8.09 19.02
N LYS A 196 -12.74 -7.89 17.70
CA LYS A 196 -13.88 -8.32 16.88
C LYS A 196 -13.89 -9.82 16.59
N LEU A 197 -12.72 -10.42 16.37
CA LEU A 197 -12.57 -11.86 16.09
C LEU A 197 -12.47 -12.70 17.37
N GLY A 198 -12.27 -12.09 18.54
CA GLY A 198 -12.13 -12.78 19.82
C GLY A 198 -10.86 -13.65 19.94
N VAL A 199 -9.89 -13.48 19.03
CA VAL A 199 -8.61 -14.20 19.00
C VAL A 199 -7.50 -13.20 18.68
N VAL A 200 -6.44 -13.19 19.49
CA VAL A 200 -5.24 -12.37 19.24
C VAL A 200 -4.52 -12.92 18.01
N ARG A 201 -4.53 -12.19 16.90
CA ARG A 201 -3.88 -12.62 15.64
C ARG A 201 -2.73 -11.73 15.18
N TRP A 202 -2.47 -10.64 15.90
CA TRP A 202 -1.39 -9.72 15.59
C TRP A 202 -0.60 -9.38 16.85
N VAL A 203 0.52 -10.06 17.05
CA VAL A 203 1.54 -9.71 18.05
C VAL A 203 2.89 -9.93 17.39
N ASP A 204 3.66 -8.87 17.20
CA ASP A 204 5.11 -9.03 17.22
C ASP A 204 5.48 -9.33 18.66
N SER A 205 5.95 -10.55 18.92
CA SER A 205 6.53 -10.93 20.19
C SER A 205 7.91 -10.27 20.31
N ALA A 206 7.98 -8.95 20.45
CA ALA A 206 9.11 -8.34 21.12
C ALA A 206 8.85 -8.51 22.61
N PRO A 207 9.57 -9.36 23.35
CA PRO A 207 9.37 -9.49 24.78
C PRO A 207 9.66 -8.13 25.40
N LEU A 208 8.68 -7.58 26.12
CA LEU A 208 8.92 -6.53 27.10
C LEU A 208 9.90 -7.13 28.11
N LEU A 209 11.18 -6.78 27.97
CA LEU A 209 12.14 -6.92 29.06
C LEU A 209 11.52 -6.21 30.26
N ASP A 210 11.21 -6.99 31.29
CA ASP A 210 10.74 -6.54 32.59
C ASP A 210 11.70 -5.49 33.16
N LEU A 211 11.46 -4.22 32.82
CA LEU A 211 11.97 -3.08 33.56
C LEU A 211 11.10 -2.89 34.82
N ASN A 212 11.06 -3.93 35.65
CA ASN A 212 10.69 -3.82 37.04
C ASN A 212 11.96 -3.78 37.87
N LEU A 213 12.66 -2.65 37.79
CA LEU A 213 13.61 -2.25 38.81
C LEU A 213 13.40 -0.78 39.17
N ALA A 214 13.05 -0.60 40.45
CA ALA A 214 13.20 0.59 41.28
C ALA A 214 12.07 1.65 41.28
N SER A 215 11.09 1.44 42.15
CA SER A 215 10.74 2.41 43.21
C SER A 215 9.98 1.66 44.32
N ALA A 216 10.68 1.22 45.37
CA ALA A 216 10.58 1.82 46.70
C ALA A 216 9.20 1.64 47.35
N ASP A 217 9.08 0.67 48.26
CA ASP A 217 8.82 1.04 49.65
C ASP A 217 9.24 -0.06 50.64
N GLN A 218 9.72 0.41 51.79
CA GLN A 218 10.20 -0.38 52.92
C GLN A 218 9.02 -0.97 53.72
N ILE A 219 9.25 -2.09 54.42
CA ILE A 219 9.06 -2.25 55.89
C ILE A 219 9.62 -3.62 56.31
N SER A 220 10.31 -3.61 57.46
CA SER A 220 11.26 -4.58 58.02
C SER A 220 10.60 -5.62 58.97
N PRO A 221 11.31 -6.40 59.82
CA PRO A 221 11.61 -7.82 59.64
C PRO A 221 11.05 -8.72 60.77
N ARG A 222 11.24 -10.04 60.65
CA ARG A 222 11.37 -10.99 61.77
C ARG A 222 12.47 -11.99 61.47
#